data_AF-A0A1F9ESH1-F1
#
_entry.id   AF-A0A1F9ESH1-F1
#
_cell.length_a   1.000
_cell.length_b   1.000
_cell.length_c   1.000
_cell.angle_alpha   90.00
_cell.angle_beta   90.00
_cell.angle_gamma   90.00
#
_symmetry.space_group_name_H-M   'P 1'
#
loop_
_entity.id
_entity.type
_entity.pdbx_description
1 polymer ?
#
loop_
_entity_poly.entity_id
_entity_poly.type
_entity_poly.pdbx_seq_one_letter_code
_entity_poly.pdbx_strand_id
1 'polypeptide(L)'
;MQLRVPARSAVIALALAALAGCPPGQGAAPTCEFYCATITANCTGGAAQYDNEAACVAACTANNLTWAVGTNADTTGNTLGCRQYHAGAGANDDHCWHAGPTGGTVCGGYCDVYCDAAMANCAAGNALYTDRNACLAACSVMPDDGTVNAADGDSVQCRLFHLGAAKADPATHCSHAGQSGAGICGDWCEVYCGLMEAHCPDEYADTAACNITCGAFPTTGAVNAAVGNTVQCRVYHAGAAADDTHCDHANAASTADTCQ
;
A
#
# COMPACT_ATOMS: atom_id res chain seq x y z
N MET A 1 28.46 85.96 12.12
CA MET A 1 28.91 84.63 12.61
C MET A 1 27.81 83.62 12.26
N GLN A 2 27.82 83.11 11.03
CA GLN A 2 26.83 82.15 10.52
C GLN A 2 27.45 80.75 10.62
N LEU A 3 26.90 79.89 11.48
CA LEU A 3 27.26 78.47 11.52
C LEU A 3 26.56 77.73 10.38
N ARG A 4 27.34 77.15 9.47
CA ARG A 4 26.89 76.15 8.51
C ARG A 4 27.06 74.76 9.12
N VAL A 5 25.97 74.00 9.21
CA VAL A 5 25.97 72.55 9.51
C VAL A 5 25.91 71.79 8.19
N PRO A 6 26.75 70.78 7.94
CA PRO A 6 26.62 69.95 6.73
C PRO A 6 25.56 68.87 6.92
N ALA A 7 24.66 68.75 5.95
CA ALA A 7 23.70 67.66 5.83
C ALA A 7 24.44 66.37 5.46
N ARG A 8 24.28 65.32 6.27
CA ARG A 8 24.71 63.96 5.95
C ARG A 8 23.60 63.26 5.17
N SER A 9 23.83 63.03 3.89
CA SER A 9 23.02 62.15 3.05
C SER A 9 23.13 60.71 3.56
N ALA A 10 22.04 60.17 4.11
CA ALA A 10 21.90 58.76 4.38
C ALA A 10 21.44 58.06 3.10
N VAL A 11 22.35 57.34 2.45
CA VAL A 11 22.02 56.40 1.38
C VAL A 11 21.41 55.16 2.04
N ILE A 12 20.08 55.03 1.99
CA ILE A 12 19.39 53.80 2.37
C ILE A 12 19.62 52.80 1.25
N ALA A 13 20.56 51.88 1.47
CA ALA A 13 20.72 50.71 0.62
C ALA A 13 19.55 49.77 0.86
N LEU A 14 18.58 49.77 -0.06
CA LEU A 14 17.51 48.78 -0.10
C LEU A 14 18.13 47.45 -0.56
N ALA A 15 18.37 46.54 0.37
CA ALA A 15 18.80 45.19 0.06
C ALA A 15 17.62 44.42 -0.58
N LEU A 16 17.54 44.44 -1.91
CA LEU A 16 16.81 43.42 -2.66
C LEU A 16 17.59 42.11 -2.51
N ALA A 17 17.18 41.27 -1.55
CA ALA A 17 17.56 39.87 -1.54
C ALA A 17 16.90 39.20 -2.76
N ALA A 18 17.70 38.87 -3.76
CA ALA A 18 17.29 37.99 -4.85
C ALA A 18 16.97 36.61 -4.25
N LEU A 19 15.68 36.25 -4.20
CA LEU A 19 15.23 34.89 -3.98
C LEU A 19 15.62 34.06 -5.20
N ALA A 20 16.84 33.53 -5.18
CA ALA A 20 17.28 32.52 -6.11
C ALA A 20 16.47 31.23 -5.88
N GLY A 21 15.59 30.92 -6.83
CA GLY A 21 15.31 29.55 -7.27
C GLY A 21 14.80 28.55 -6.24
N CYS A 22 13.81 28.90 -5.41
CA CYS A 22 12.99 27.84 -4.85
C CYS A 22 12.14 27.26 -5.99
N PRO A 23 12.21 25.94 -6.29
CA PRO A 23 11.30 25.32 -7.24
C PRO A 23 9.85 25.63 -6.83
N PRO A 24 8.94 25.92 -7.79
CA PRO A 24 7.54 26.12 -7.46
C PRO A 24 7.02 24.88 -6.70
N GLY A 25 6.75 25.05 -5.40
CA GLY A 25 6.27 23.96 -4.54
C GLY A 25 6.75 23.98 -3.08
N GLN A 26 7.91 24.54 -2.71
CA GLN A 26 8.45 24.30 -1.34
C GLN A 26 7.96 25.26 -0.23
N GLY A 27 6.89 26.03 -0.43
CA GLY A 27 6.45 27.05 0.54
C GLY A 27 5.06 26.87 1.15
N ALA A 28 4.15 26.13 0.49
CA ALA A 28 2.80 25.90 0.99
C ALA A 28 2.70 24.53 1.68
N ALA A 29 1.71 24.32 2.54
CA ALA A 29 1.44 22.97 3.04
C ALA A 29 0.97 22.06 1.89
N PRO A 30 1.28 20.75 1.91
CA PRO A 30 0.73 19.81 0.94
C PRO A 30 -0.81 19.83 0.96
N THR A 31 -1.46 19.83 -0.21
CA THR A 31 -2.92 19.69 -0.31
C THR A 31 -3.29 18.65 -1.35
N CYS A 32 -4.46 18.05 -1.20
CA CYS A 32 -4.94 17.05 -2.15
C CYS A 32 -5.14 17.64 -3.55
N GLU A 33 -5.65 18.87 -3.65
CA GLU A 33 -5.85 19.55 -4.93
C GLU A 33 -4.53 19.76 -5.67
N PHE A 34 -3.50 20.26 -4.98
CA PHE A 34 -2.21 20.52 -5.61
C PHE A 34 -1.50 19.21 -5.99
N TYR A 35 -1.49 18.22 -5.08
CA TYR A 35 -0.94 16.90 -5.37
C TYR A 35 -1.63 16.28 -6.58
N CYS A 36 -2.96 16.28 -6.61
CA CYS A 36 -3.71 15.62 -7.66
C CYS A 36 -3.58 16.31 -9.01
N ALA A 37 -3.65 17.64 -9.06
CA ALA A 37 -3.36 18.39 -10.28
C ALA A 37 -1.95 18.06 -10.81
N THR A 38 -0.96 17.97 -9.92
CA THR A 38 0.44 17.69 -10.30
C THR A 38 0.61 16.27 -10.81
N ILE A 39 0.13 15.27 -10.07
CA ILE A 39 0.34 13.86 -10.44
C ILE A 39 -0.40 13.51 -11.72
N THR A 40 -1.62 14.00 -11.94
CA THR A 40 -2.34 13.70 -13.19
C THR A 40 -1.82 14.47 -14.40
N ALA A 41 -1.12 15.59 -14.19
CA ALA A 41 -0.44 16.30 -15.27
C ALA A 41 0.88 15.62 -15.67
N ASN A 42 1.64 15.10 -14.69
CA ASN A 42 2.98 14.56 -14.93
C ASN A 42 3.00 13.04 -15.15
N CYS A 43 2.07 12.30 -14.56
CA CYS A 43 1.99 10.85 -14.64
C CYS A 43 0.82 10.45 -15.54
N THR A 44 1.12 10.15 -16.79
CA THR A 44 0.15 9.83 -17.85
C THR A 44 0.53 8.55 -18.59
N GLY A 45 -0.37 8.02 -19.42
CA GLY A 45 -0.12 6.78 -20.16
C GLY A 45 0.13 5.60 -19.22
N GLY A 46 1.17 4.80 -19.48
CA GLY A 46 1.54 3.67 -18.62
C GLY A 46 2.01 4.05 -17.21
N ALA A 47 2.35 5.33 -16.99
CA ALA A 47 2.73 5.85 -15.69
C ALA A 47 1.56 6.43 -14.90
N ALA A 48 0.34 6.46 -15.46
CA ALA A 48 -0.82 7.05 -14.80
C ALA A 48 -1.12 6.35 -13.47
N GLN A 49 -1.25 7.14 -12.41
CA GLN A 49 -1.49 6.65 -11.05
C GLN A 49 -2.96 6.76 -10.62
N TYR A 50 -3.76 7.49 -11.38
CA TYR A 50 -5.19 7.67 -11.18
C TYR A 50 -5.84 7.86 -12.54
N ASP A 51 -7.10 7.46 -12.68
CA ASP A 51 -7.87 7.62 -13.91
C ASP A 51 -8.01 9.09 -14.33
N ASN A 52 -8.19 9.97 -13.35
CA ASN A 52 -8.32 11.42 -13.54
C ASN A 52 -8.13 12.18 -12.21
N GLU A 53 -8.01 13.50 -12.31
CA GLU A 53 -7.78 14.39 -11.16
C GLU A 53 -8.91 14.30 -10.12
N ALA A 54 -10.17 14.19 -10.55
CA ALA A 54 -11.29 14.08 -9.62
C ALA A 54 -11.26 12.78 -8.81
N ALA A 55 -10.91 11.66 -9.44
CA ALA A 55 -10.69 10.38 -8.75
C ALA A 55 -9.54 10.47 -7.74
N CYS A 56 -8.44 11.12 -8.11
CA CYS A 56 -7.33 11.38 -7.20
C CYS A 56 -7.76 12.23 -5.99
N VAL A 57 -8.44 13.36 -6.22
CA VAL A 57 -8.87 14.26 -5.14
C VAL A 57 -9.83 13.56 -4.19
N ALA A 58 -10.75 12.75 -4.71
CA ALA A 58 -11.65 11.95 -3.89
C ALA A 58 -10.87 10.96 -3.00
N ALA A 59 -9.92 10.21 -3.56
CA ALA A 59 -9.11 9.24 -2.81
C ALA A 59 -8.24 9.93 -1.74
N CYS A 60 -7.61 11.05 -2.08
CA CYS A 60 -6.75 11.80 -1.17
C CYS A 60 -7.55 12.45 -0.03
N THR A 61 -8.67 13.10 -0.34
CA THR A 61 -9.48 13.81 0.66
C THR A 61 -10.16 12.86 1.64
N ALA A 62 -10.60 11.69 1.15
CA ALA A 62 -11.11 10.62 2.01
C ALA A 62 -10.00 10.00 2.89
N ASN A 63 -8.74 10.32 2.60
CA ASN A 63 -7.55 9.73 3.20
C ASN A 63 -7.62 8.20 3.19
N ASN A 64 -7.96 7.64 2.02
CA ASN A 64 -8.27 6.22 1.86
C ASN A 64 -7.14 5.30 2.35
N LEU A 65 -5.89 5.75 2.27
CA LEU A 65 -4.71 4.98 2.68
C LEU A 65 -3.94 5.64 3.83
N THR A 66 -4.61 6.48 4.63
CA THR A 66 -4.11 6.99 5.92
C THR A 66 -2.78 7.76 5.86
N TRP A 67 -2.53 8.49 4.78
CA TRP A 67 -1.33 9.31 4.64
C TRP A 67 -1.30 10.40 5.72
N ALA A 68 -0.15 10.57 6.35
CA ALA A 68 0.10 11.80 7.10
C ALA A 68 0.21 12.96 6.11
N VAL A 69 -0.13 14.19 6.54
CA VAL A 69 0.00 15.36 5.64
C VAL A 69 1.48 15.60 5.30
N GLY A 70 2.35 15.60 6.30
CA GLY A 70 3.79 15.86 6.11
C GLY A 70 4.11 17.29 5.67
N THR A 71 5.23 17.45 4.98
CA THR A 71 5.70 18.73 4.43
C THR A 71 6.15 18.58 2.98
N ASN A 72 6.19 19.67 2.20
CA ASN A 72 6.72 19.62 0.83
C ASN A 72 8.24 19.40 0.76
N ALA A 73 8.93 19.31 1.90
CA ALA A 73 10.33 18.92 1.99
C ALA A 73 10.49 17.40 2.20
N ASP A 74 9.40 16.67 2.45
CA ASP A 74 9.45 15.23 2.59
C ASP A 74 9.83 14.63 1.24
N THR A 75 10.91 13.88 1.19
CA THR A 75 11.33 13.10 0.01
C THR A 75 11.25 11.60 0.26
N THR A 76 10.79 11.20 1.45
CA THR A 76 10.55 9.82 1.87
C THR A 76 9.43 9.80 2.91
N GLY A 77 8.92 8.61 3.22
CA GLY A 77 7.91 8.39 4.26
C GLY A 77 6.47 8.49 3.74
N ASN A 78 5.53 7.86 4.48
CA ASN A 78 4.11 7.78 4.08
C ASN A 78 3.37 9.10 4.30
N THR A 79 3.71 10.13 3.52
CA THR A 79 3.12 11.46 3.62
C THR A 79 2.62 11.99 2.28
N LEU A 80 1.58 12.83 2.32
CA LEU A 80 1.10 13.59 1.16
C LEU A 80 2.20 14.50 0.63
N GLY A 81 3.00 15.10 1.51
CA GLY A 81 4.18 15.90 1.16
C GLY A 81 5.19 15.15 0.30
N CYS A 82 5.52 13.91 0.66
CA CYS A 82 6.41 13.06 -0.14
C CYS A 82 5.81 12.77 -1.52
N ARG A 83 4.54 12.37 -1.57
CA ARG A 83 3.85 12.07 -2.84
C ARG A 83 3.80 13.29 -3.75
N GLN A 84 3.56 14.47 -3.18
CA GLN A 84 3.59 15.74 -3.90
C GLN A 84 4.99 16.09 -4.42
N TYR A 85 6.04 15.89 -3.61
CA TYR A 85 7.42 16.08 -4.04
C TYR A 85 7.73 15.20 -5.26
N HIS A 86 7.41 13.91 -5.18
CA HIS A 86 7.66 12.97 -6.28
C HIS A 86 6.81 13.25 -7.51
N ALA A 87 5.54 13.65 -7.34
CA ALA A 87 4.69 14.06 -8.46
C ALA A 87 5.30 15.24 -9.24
N GLY A 88 5.99 16.16 -8.56
CA GLY A 88 6.64 17.33 -9.17
C GLY A 88 8.08 17.11 -9.66
N ALA A 89 8.77 16.06 -9.21
CA ALA A 89 10.20 15.85 -9.46
C ALA A 89 10.53 15.36 -10.88
N GLY A 90 9.56 14.79 -11.61
CA GLY A 90 9.73 14.43 -13.03
C GLY A 90 8.64 13.49 -13.54
N ALA A 91 8.27 13.66 -14.82
CA ALA A 91 7.32 12.81 -15.53
C ALA A 91 8.02 11.52 -16.05
N ASN A 92 8.48 10.68 -15.15
CA ASN A 92 9.00 9.34 -15.46
C ASN A 92 8.36 8.28 -14.55
N ASP A 93 8.48 7.03 -14.96
CA ASP A 93 7.84 5.91 -14.28
C ASP A 93 8.28 5.85 -12.80
N ASP A 94 9.57 5.89 -12.48
CA ASP A 94 10.06 5.83 -11.09
C ASP A 94 9.40 6.88 -10.17
N HIS A 95 9.40 8.15 -10.56
CA HIS A 95 8.79 9.21 -9.75
C HIS A 95 7.28 9.08 -9.67
N CYS A 96 6.62 8.62 -10.73
CA CYS A 96 5.19 8.39 -10.72
C CYS A 96 4.80 7.26 -9.75
N TRP A 97 5.59 6.20 -9.67
CA TRP A 97 5.33 5.10 -8.74
C TRP A 97 5.55 5.53 -7.28
N HIS A 98 6.57 6.35 -7.01
CA HIS A 98 6.77 6.96 -5.70
C HIS A 98 5.62 7.91 -5.32
N ALA A 99 5.12 8.68 -6.29
CA ALA A 99 4.03 9.63 -6.10
C ALA A 99 2.65 8.97 -6.00
N GLY A 100 2.49 7.77 -6.54
CA GLY A 100 1.24 7.02 -6.56
C GLY A 100 0.74 6.63 -5.17
N PRO A 101 -0.47 6.08 -5.03
CA PRO A 101 -1.09 5.78 -3.74
C PRO A 101 -0.32 4.76 -2.88
N THR A 102 0.42 3.85 -3.51
CA THR A 102 1.19 2.78 -2.85
C THR A 102 2.54 3.28 -2.31
N GLY A 103 3.03 4.42 -2.81
CA GLY A 103 4.29 5.06 -2.37
C GLY A 103 5.55 4.49 -2.99
N GLY A 104 5.45 3.40 -3.77
CA GLY A 104 6.57 2.83 -4.53
C GLY A 104 7.82 2.57 -3.68
N THR A 105 7.65 2.18 -2.41
CA THR A 105 8.72 2.01 -1.40
C THR A 105 9.46 3.28 -0.95
N VAL A 106 9.23 4.44 -1.58
CA VAL A 106 9.90 5.71 -1.24
C VAL A 106 9.01 6.57 -0.35
N CYS A 107 7.77 6.82 -0.77
CA CYS A 107 6.77 7.52 0.03
C CYS A 107 6.00 6.55 0.93
N GLY A 108 6.76 5.71 1.64
CA GLY A 108 6.30 4.61 2.47
C GLY A 108 6.63 3.24 1.86
N GLY A 109 7.08 2.30 2.70
CA GLY A 109 7.21 0.90 2.31
C GLY A 109 5.83 0.28 2.05
N TYR A 110 5.72 -0.63 1.08
CA TYR A 110 4.42 -1.23 0.73
C TYR A 110 3.71 -1.82 1.94
N CYS A 111 4.42 -2.60 2.76
CA CYS A 111 3.84 -3.20 3.97
C CYS A 111 3.50 -2.20 5.06
N ASP A 112 4.22 -1.08 5.17
CA ASP A 112 3.84 -0.02 6.11
C ASP A 112 2.54 0.66 5.67
N VAL A 113 2.45 1.06 4.40
CA VAL A 113 1.24 1.68 3.84
C VAL A 113 0.06 0.72 3.93
N TYR A 114 0.28 -0.55 3.59
CA TYR A 114 -0.71 -1.62 3.68
C TYR A 114 -1.20 -1.81 5.11
N CYS A 115 -0.29 -1.97 6.08
CA CYS A 115 -0.69 -2.25 7.45
C CYS A 115 -1.33 -1.05 8.15
N ASP A 116 -0.89 0.16 7.87
CA ASP A 116 -1.54 1.36 8.40
C ASP A 116 -2.99 1.46 7.89
N ALA A 117 -3.21 1.21 6.59
CA ALA A 117 -4.54 1.21 5.99
C ALA A 117 -5.41 0.01 6.46
N ALA A 118 -4.83 -1.19 6.61
CA ALA A 118 -5.52 -2.38 7.09
C ALA A 118 -6.06 -2.17 8.50
N MET A 119 -5.22 -1.65 9.40
CA MET A 119 -5.62 -1.38 10.79
C MET A 119 -6.65 -0.26 10.91
N ALA A 120 -6.64 0.71 10.00
CA ALA A 120 -7.56 1.84 10.04
C ALA A 120 -8.92 1.57 9.37
N ASN A 121 -8.92 0.88 8.23
CA ASN A 121 -10.12 0.72 7.40
C ASN A 121 -10.84 -0.61 7.66
N CYS A 122 -10.10 -1.61 8.12
CA CYS A 122 -10.61 -2.95 8.43
C CYS A 122 -10.40 -3.24 9.92
N ALA A 123 -11.29 -2.67 10.74
CA ALA A 123 -11.26 -2.80 12.20
C ALA A 123 -12.52 -3.49 12.75
N ALA A 124 -12.52 -3.79 14.04
CA ALA A 124 -13.61 -4.45 14.75
C ALA A 124 -14.04 -5.77 14.05
N GLY A 125 -15.30 -5.89 13.64
CA GLY A 125 -15.83 -7.10 12.99
C GLY A 125 -15.20 -7.42 11.63
N ASN A 126 -14.48 -6.48 11.02
CA ASN A 126 -13.77 -6.66 9.76
C ASN A 126 -12.24 -6.68 9.94
N ALA A 127 -11.75 -6.84 11.18
CA ALA A 127 -10.31 -6.89 11.45
C ALA A 127 -9.62 -8.00 10.66
N LEU A 128 -8.56 -7.64 9.93
CA LEU A 128 -7.76 -8.58 9.14
C LEU A 128 -6.64 -9.22 9.96
N TYR A 129 -6.10 -8.46 10.92
CA TYR A 129 -4.97 -8.88 11.75
C TYR A 129 -5.23 -8.51 13.20
N THR A 130 -4.64 -9.27 14.12
CA THR A 130 -4.73 -9.02 15.56
C THR A 130 -3.98 -7.76 15.97
N ASP A 131 -2.84 -7.50 15.31
CA ASP A 131 -2.01 -6.33 15.53
C ASP A 131 -1.17 -6.01 14.29
N ARG A 132 -0.43 -4.90 14.36
CA ARG A 132 0.43 -4.42 13.27
C ARG A 132 1.59 -5.38 12.97
N ASN A 133 2.14 -6.09 13.95
CA ASN A 133 3.25 -7.01 13.73
C ASN A 133 2.77 -8.24 12.96
N ALA A 134 1.60 -8.78 13.31
CA ALA A 134 0.95 -9.85 12.55
C ALA A 134 0.66 -9.41 11.11
N CYS A 135 0.20 -8.17 10.91
CA CYS A 135 0.02 -7.61 9.57
C CYS A 135 1.33 -7.53 8.77
N LEU A 136 2.40 -7.02 9.38
CA LEU A 136 3.70 -6.89 8.72
C LEU A 136 4.28 -8.25 8.34
N ALA A 137 4.14 -9.25 9.22
CA ALA A 137 4.56 -10.62 8.94
C ALA A 137 3.80 -11.19 7.74
N ALA A 138 2.46 -11.05 7.73
CA ALA A 138 1.64 -11.51 6.61
C ALA A 138 1.97 -10.77 5.30
N CYS A 139 2.21 -9.46 5.36
CA CYS A 139 2.55 -8.68 4.17
C CYS A 139 3.94 -9.01 3.62
N SER A 140 4.89 -9.39 4.46
CA SER A 140 6.28 -9.65 4.04
C SER A 140 6.42 -10.80 3.03
N VAL A 141 5.39 -11.64 2.89
CA VAL A 141 5.34 -12.75 1.93
C VAL A 141 4.36 -12.51 0.77
N MET A 142 3.71 -11.36 0.71
CA MET A 142 2.83 -11.00 -0.41
C MET A 142 3.68 -10.47 -1.57
N PRO A 143 3.38 -10.83 -2.83
CA PRO A 143 4.04 -10.24 -3.98
C PRO A 143 3.83 -8.72 -4.03
N ASP A 144 4.87 -7.98 -4.41
CA ASP A 144 4.86 -6.51 -4.47
C ASP A 144 5.22 -5.96 -5.87
N ASP A 145 5.11 -6.81 -6.88
CA ASP A 145 5.35 -6.53 -8.29
C ASP A 145 4.07 -6.21 -9.08
N GLY A 146 2.93 -6.09 -8.38
CA GLY A 146 1.64 -5.77 -8.96
C GLY A 146 1.57 -4.34 -9.54
N THR A 147 0.61 -4.14 -10.45
CA THR A 147 0.34 -2.81 -11.01
C THR A 147 -0.36 -1.92 -9.98
N VAL A 148 -0.04 -0.63 -10.00
CA VAL A 148 -0.71 0.33 -9.10
C VAL A 148 -2.21 0.35 -9.37
N ASN A 149 -3.01 0.32 -8.30
CA ASN A 149 -4.47 0.24 -8.34
C ASN A 149 -5.05 -0.99 -9.07
N ALA A 150 -4.28 -2.09 -9.19
CA ALA A 150 -4.86 -3.36 -9.58
C ALA A 150 -6.08 -3.67 -8.69
N ALA A 151 -7.16 -4.15 -9.28
CA ALA A 151 -8.36 -4.58 -8.54
C ALA A 151 -8.44 -6.11 -8.42
N ASP A 152 -7.49 -6.82 -9.03
CA ASP A 152 -7.33 -8.26 -9.04
C ASP A 152 -5.83 -8.65 -9.08
N GLY A 153 -5.55 -9.94 -8.92
CA GLY A 153 -4.20 -10.49 -8.93
C GLY A 153 -3.52 -10.50 -7.57
N ASP A 154 -2.61 -11.46 -7.35
CA ASP A 154 -1.94 -11.62 -6.06
C ASP A 154 -0.84 -10.57 -5.85
N SER A 155 -1.19 -9.43 -5.28
CA SER A 155 -0.21 -8.41 -4.92
C SER A 155 -0.61 -7.53 -3.73
N VAL A 156 0.37 -6.87 -3.12
CA VAL A 156 0.12 -5.82 -2.11
C VAL A 156 -0.64 -4.64 -2.73
N GLN A 157 -0.40 -4.33 -4.02
CA GLN A 157 -1.08 -3.27 -4.75
C GLN A 157 -2.59 -3.56 -4.89
N CYS A 158 -2.97 -4.79 -5.23
CA CYS A 158 -4.37 -5.21 -5.26
C CYS A 158 -5.03 -5.07 -3.87
N ARG A 159 -4.32 -5.50 -2.83
CA ARG A 159 -4.84 -5.43 -1.47
C ARG A 159 -4.98 -3.98 -0.99
N LEU A 160 -4.04 -3.10 -1.34
CA LEU A 160 -4.13 -1.66 -1.10
C LEU A 160 -5.33 -1.02 -1.81
N PHE A 161 -5.63 -1.41 -3.05
CA PHE A 161 -6.85 -0.96 -3.73
C PHE A 161 -8.10 -1.30 -2.91
N HIS A 162 -8.21 -2.55 -2.45
CA HIS A 162 -9.34 -2.97 -1.62
C HIS A 162 -9.36 -2.31 -0.24
N LEU A 163 -8.21 -2.05 0.38
CA LEU A 163 -8.16 -1.26 1.62
C LEU A 163 -8.66 0.17 1.41
N GLY A 164 -8.30 0.79 0.28
CA GLY A 164 -8.81 2.11 -0.07
C GLY A 164 -10.34 2.11 -0.23
N ALA A 165 -10.90 1.10 -0.90
CA ALA A 165 -12.34 0.93 -1.06
C ALA A 165 -13.06 0.58 0.26
N ALA A 166 -12.40 -0.21 1.12
CA ALA A 166 -12.90 -0.60 2.43
C ALA A 166 -13.14 0.60 3.35
N LYS A 167 -12.55 1.77 3.09
CA LYS A 167 -12.87 2.99 3.83
C LYS A 167 -14.37 3.32 3.79
N ALA A 168 -15.00 3.08 2.64
CA ALA A 168 -16.42 3.35 2.42
C ALA A 168 -17.29 2.10 2.62
N ASP A 169 -16.80 0.92 2.23
CA ASP A 169 -17.52 -0.36 2.38
C ASP A 169 -16.59 -1.46 2.93
N PRO A 170 -16.35 -1.47 4.25
CA PRO A 170 -15.49 -2.48 4.87
C PRO A 170 -16.02 -3.91 4.71
N ALA A 171 -17.34 -4.09 4.72
CA ALA A 171 -17.96 -5.42 4.72
C ALA A 171 -17.70 -6.18 3.41
N THR A 172 -17.65 -5.46 2.29
CA THR A 172 -17.37 -6.06 0.98
C THR A 172 -15.88 -6.20 0.71
N HIS A 173 -15.06 -5.22 1.12
CA HIS A 173 -13.68 -5.12 0.63
C HIS A 173 -12.62 -5.65 1.57
N CYS A 174 -12.87 -5.71 2.88
CA CYS A 174 -11.83 -6.14 3.82
C CYS A 174 -11.36 -7.58 3.56
N SER A 175 -12.25 -8.52 3.24
CA SER A 175 -11.87 -9.90 2.93
C SER A 175 -10.90 -10.00 1.75
N HIS A 176 -11.04 -9.13 0.74
CA HIS A 176 -10.17 -9.12 -0.44
C HIS A 176 -8.80 -8.51 -0.13
N ALA A 177 -8.74 -7.62 0.86
CA ALA A 177 -7.51 -6.98 1.30
C ALA A 177 -6.67 -7.84 2.25
N GLY A 178 -7.21 -8.92 2.80
CA GLY A 178 -6.48 -9.83 3.70
C GLY A 178 -5.42 -10.67 2.98
N GLN A 179 -4.61 -11.39 3.77
CA GLN A 179 -3.57 -12.29 3.24
C GLN A 179 -4.11 -13.35 2.28
N SER A 180 -5.34 -13.82 2.49
CA SER A 180 -5.95 -14.82 1.61
C SER A 180 -6.40 -14.27 0.24
N GLY A 181 -6.49 -12.95 0.09
CA GLY A 181 -7.00 -12.29 -1.13
C GLY A 181 -8.48 -12.58 -1.46
N ALA A 182 -9.10 -13.51 -0.74
CA ALA A 182 -10.45 -14.03 -0.94
C ALA A 182 -10.79 -14.47 -2.39
N GLY A 183 -9.79 -14.89 -3.17
CA GLY A 183 -9.96 -15.23 -4.58
C GLY A 183 -10.06 -14.02 -5.52
N ILE A 184 -9.82 -12.80 -5.02
CA ILE A 184 -9.82 -11.55 -5.80
C ILE A 184 -8.39 -11.06 -5.96
N CYS A 185 -7.69 -10.81 -4.86
CA CYS A 185 -6.26 -10.50 -4.89
C CYS A 185 -5.43 -11.78 -4.84
N GLY A 186 -5.56 -12.57 -5.91
CA GLY A 186 -4.93 -13.87 -6.06
C GLY A 186 -5.93 -15.01 -6.04
N ASP A 187 -5.71 -15.99 -6.91
CA ASP A 187 -6.51 -17.22 -6.90
C ASP A 187 -6.17 -18.06 -5.66
N TRP A 188 -7.13 -18.84 -5.16
CA TRP A 188 -6.95 -19.59 -3.91
C TRP A 188 -5.73 -20.50 -3.89
N CYS A 189 -5.42 -21.17 -5.00
CA CYS A 189 -4.25 -22.06 -5.08
C CYS A 189 -2.93 -21.31 -5.24
N GLU A 190 -2.94 -20.16 -5.93
CA GLU A 190 -1.77 -19.29 -6.03
C GLU A 190 -1.37 -18.80 -4.65
N VAL A 191 -2.31 -18.20 -3.92
CA VAL A 191 -2.09 -17.69 -2.55
C VAL A 191 -1.71 -18.83 -1.61
N TYR A 192 -2.43 -19.95 -1.64
CA TYR A 192 -2.11 -21.11 -0.80
C TYR A 192 -0.68 -21.60 -1.04
N CYS A 193 -0.29 -21.82 -2.30
CA CYS A 193 1.02 -22.38 -2.60
C CYS A 193 2.15 -21.38 -2.37
N GLY A 194 1.92 -20.08 -2.55
CA GLY A 194 2.88 -19.05 -2.14
C GLY A 194 3.14 -19.07 -0.63
N LEU A 195 2.09 -19.20 0.18
CA LEU A 195 2.22 -19.31 1.64
C LEU A 195 2.92 -20.61 2.05
N MET A 196 2.60 -21.74 1.42
CA MET A 196 3.26 -23.02 1.70
C MET A 196 4.74 -22.99 1.32
N GLU A 197 5.10 -22.38 0.19
CA GLU A 197 6.51 -22.22 -0.20
C GLU A 197 7.28 -21.33 0.79
N ALA A 198 6.64 -20.26 1.28
CA ALA A 198 7.26 -19.33 2.22
C ALA A 198 7.42 -19.87 3.64
N HIS A 199 6.47 -20.68 4.11
CA HIS A 199 6.38 -21.09 5.52
C HIS A 199 6.60 -22.58 5.75
N CYS A 200 6.28 -23.42 4.77
CA CYS A 200 6.29 -24.88 4.87
C CYS A 200 7.00 -25.52 3.65
N PRO A 201 8.26 -25.13 3.32
CA PRO A 201 8.90 -25.51 2.07
C PRO A 201 9.14 -27.01 1.90
N ASP A 202 9.09 -27.78 2.99
CA ASP A 202 9.30 -29.24 2.97
C ASP A 202 8.01 -30.04 2.69
N GLU A 203 6.84 -29.40 2.68
CA GLU A 203 5.54 -30.07 2.45
C GLU A 203 5.29 -30.42 0.99
N TYR A 204 5.90 -29.66 0.07
CA TYR A 204 5.76 -29.86 -1.37
C TYR A 204 7.12 -29.79 -2.05
N ALA A 205 7.32 -30.63 -3.07
CA ALA A 205 8.57 -30.63 -3.83
C ALA A 205 8.81 -29.30 -4.57
N ASP A 206 7.73 -28.70 -5.08
CA ASP A 206 7.72 -27.40 -5.75
C ASP A 206 6.29 -26.82 -5.81
N THR A 207 6.18 -25.57 -6.24
CA THR A 207 4.91 -24.84 -6.39
C THR A 207 3.97 -25.53 -7.40
N ALA A 208 4.49 -26.25 -8.40
CA ALA A 208 3.67 -26.96 -9.38
C ALA A 208 3.00 -28.19 -8.76
N ALA A 209 3.74 -28.97 -7.97
CA ALA A 209 3.21 -30.09 -7.20
C ALA A 209 2.18 -29.62 -6.16
N CYS A 210 2.44 -28.49 -5.51
CA CYS A 210 1.47 -27.85 -4.62
C CYS A 210 0.17 -27.49 -5.37
N ASN A 211 0.26 -26.82 -6.52
CA ASN A 211 -0.92 -26.41 -7.28
C ASN A 211 -1.76 -27.59 -7.77
N ILE A 212 -1.14 -28.68 -8.22
CA ILE A 212 -1.86 -29.91 -8.59
C ILE A 212 -2.65 -30.45 -7.40
N THR A 213 -2.03 -30.47 -6.22
CA THR A 213 -2.67 -30.95 -5.00
C THR A 213 -3.80 -30.01 -4.56
N CYS A 214 -3.55 -28.71 -4.61
CA CYS A 214 -4.54 -27.69 -4.28
C CYS A 214 -5.80 -27.80 -5.15
N GLY A 215 -5.64 -28.08 -6.45
CA GLY A 215 -6.77 -28.24 -7.38
C GLY A 215 -7.73 -29.38 -7.02
N ALA A 216 -7.37 -30.27 -6.10
CA ALA A 216 -8.25 -31.31 -5.57
C ALA A 216 -9.14 -30.82 -4.41
N PHE A 217 -8.82 -29.69 -3.77
CA PHE A 217 -9.60 -29.17 -2.65
C PHE A 217 -10.81 -28.36 -3.12
N PRO A 218 -11.98 -28.52 -2.47
CA PRO A 218 -13.12 -27.65 -2.71
C PRO A 218 -12.79 -26.18 -2.44
N THR A 219 -13.32 -25.30 -3.27
CA THR A 219 -13.27 -23.84 -3.11
C THR A 219 -14.54 -23.26 -2.47
N THR A 220 -15.38 -24.11 -1.87
CA THR A 220 -16.68 -23.74 -1.32
C THR A 220 -16.64 -23.32 0.16
N GLY A 221 -15.45 -23.23 0.76
CA GLY A 221 -15.28 -22.83 2.15
C GLY A 221 -15.51 -21.34 2.36
N ALA A 222 -15.85 -20.98 3.60
CA ALA A 222 -15.85 -19.58 4.00
C ALA A 222 -14.42 -19.02 4.00
N VAL A 223 -14.27 -17.75 3.62
CA VAL A 223 -12.99 -17.03 3.76
C VAL A 223 -12.56 -17.10 5.23
N ASN A 224 -11.28 -17.41 5.46
CA ASN A 224 -10.68 -17.56 6.80
C ASN A 224 -11.34 -18.67 7.66
N ALA A 225 -11.97 -19.68 7.04
CA ALA A 225 -12.41 -20.85 7.78
C ALA A 225 -11.20 -21.51 8.49
N ALA A 226 -11.32 -21.83 9.77
CA ALA A 226 -10.25 -22.51 10.51
C ALA A 226 -10.40 -24.05 10.49
N VAL A 227 -11.51 -24.55 9.94
CA VAL A 227 -11.87 -25.97 9.91
C VAL A 227 -12.56 -26.35 8.60
N GLY A 228 -12.55 -27.65 8.29
CA GLY A 228 -13.24 -28.26 7.14
C GLY A 228 -12.36 -28.47 5.91
N ASN A 229 -12.77 -29.35 5.01
CA ASN A 229 -11.96 -29.74 3.85
C ASN A 229 -12.11 -28.80 2.64
N THR A 230 -11.50 -27.63 2.72
CA THR A 230 -11.49 -26.66 1.61
C THR A 230 -10.14 -25.95 1.51
N VAL A 231 -9.84 -25.36 0.35
CA VAL A 231 -8.62 -24.55 0.19
C VAL A 231 -8.60 -23.35 1.13
N GLN A 232 -9.75 -22.76 1.47
CA GLN A 232 -9.82 -21.64 2.41
C GLN A 232 -9.35 -22.03 3.82
N CYS A 233 -9.67 -23.24 4.28
CA CYS A 233 -9.14 -23.77 5.53
C CYS A 233 -7.61 -23.84 5.49
N ARG A 234 -7.08 -24.33 4.38
CA ARG A 234 -5.64 -24.52 4.20
C ARG A 234 -4.88 -23.21 4.06
N VAL A 235 -5.45 -22.21 3.39
CA VAL A 235 -4.89 -20.85 3.33
C VAL A 235 -4.83 -20.23 4.72
N TYR A 236 -5.88 -20.40 5.55
CA TYR A 236 -5.88 -19.91 6.93
C TYR A 236 -4.70 -20.49 7.72
N HIS A 237 -4.50 -21.81 7.67
CA HIS A 237 -3.41 -22.47 8.39
C HIS A 237 -2.04 -22.19 7.79
N ALA A 238 -1.90 -22.13 6.46
CA ALA A 238 -0.66 -21.77 5.80
C ALA A 238 -0.22 -20.35 6.16
N GLY A 239 -1.16 -19.40 6.22
CA GLY A 239 -0.88 -18.02 6.66
C GLY A 239 -0.48 -17.91 8.14
N ALA A 240 -0.94 -18.83 8.98
CA ALA A 240 -0.57 -18.92 10.39
C ALA A 240 0.77 -19.65 10.63
N ALA A 241 1.32 -20.33 9.63
CA ALA A 241 2.47 -21.24 9.76
C ALA A 241 3.85 -20.55 9.80
N ALA A 242 3.93 -19.26 10.16
CA ALA A 242 5.19 -18.53 10.21
C ALA A 242 6.25 -19.15 11.15
N ASP A 243 5.84 -20.03 12.07
CA ASP A 243 6.70 -20.78 13.00
C ASP A 243 6.63 -22.31 12.83
N ASP A 244 6.21 -22.82 11.67
CA ASP A 244 6.09 -24.25 11.30
C ASP A 244 4.99 -25.02 12.05
N THR A 245 4.43 -24.48 13.15
CA THR A 245 3.43 -25.19 13.97
C THR A 245 2.10 -25.47 13.26
N HIS A 246 1.82 -24.78 12.16
CA HIS A 246 0.58 -24.94 11.38
C HIS A 246 0.76 -25.68 10.05
N CYS A 247 1.97 -26.13 9.70
CA CYS A 247 2.20 -26.85 8.44
C CYS A 247 1.42 -28.17 8.38
N ASP A 248 1.34 -28.91 9.49
CA ASP A 248 0.53 -30.13 9.64
C ASP A 248 -0.98 -29.91 9.45
N HIS A 249 -1.48 -28.70 9.70
CA HIS A 249 -2.88 -28.33 9.47
C HIS A 249 -3.13 -27.96 8.00
N ALA A 250 -2.15 -27.34 7.35
CA ALA A 250 -2.26 -26.79 6.01
C ALA A 250 -1.95 -27.80 4.89
N ASN A 251 -1.08 -28.78 5.13
CA ASN A 251 -0.64 -29.76 4.14
C ASN A 251 -1.75 -30.69 3.65
N ALA A 252 -1.56 -31.36 2.51
CA ALA A 252 -2.61 -32.14 1.87
C ALA A 252 -3.27 -33.20 2.75
N ALA A 253 -2.50 -33.85 3.62
CA ALA A 253 -3.01 -34.84 4.54
C ALA A 253 -3.84 -34.21 5.67
N SER A 254 -3.56 -32.96 6.05
CA SER A 254 -4.06 -32.29 7.25
C SER A 254 -4.03 -33.29 8.42
N THR A 255 -2.83 -33.75 8.77
CA THR A 255 -2.61 -34.90 9.69
C THR A 255 -3.20 -34.70 11.09
N ALA A 256 -3.58 -33.47 11.41
CA ALA A 256 -4.31 -33.07 12.60
C ALA A 256 -5.85 -33.04 12.45
N ASP A 257 -6.40 -33.62 11.38
CA ASP A 257 -7.85 -33.70 11.07
C ASP A 257 -8.57 -32.35 11.05
N THR A 258 -7.85 -31.25 10.86
CA THR A 258 -8.41 -29.89 11.01
C THR A 258 -9.11 -29.43 9.73
N CYS A 259 -8.52 -29.70 8.57
CA CYS A 259 -9.10 -29.42 7.25
C CYS A 259 -9.53 -30.72 6.54
N GLN A 260 -10.30 -31.58 7.21
CA GLN A 260 -10.84 -32.85 6.67
C GLN A 260 -12.38 -32.87 6.61
#